data_AF-A0A661RJJ2-F1
#
_entry.id   AF-A0A661RJJ2-F1
#
_cell.length_a   1.000
_cell.length_b   1.000
_cell.length_c   1.000
_cell.angle_alpha   90.00
_cell.angle_beta   90.00
_cell.angle_gamma   90.00
#
_symmetry.space_group_name_H-M   'P 1'
#
loop_
_entity.id
_entity.type
_entity.pdbx_description
1 polymer ?
#
loop_
_entity_poly.entity_id
_entity_poly.type
_entity_poly.pdbx_seq_one_letter_code
_entity_poly.pdbx_strand_id
1 'polypeptide(L)'
;MRKIWVNIDPWDKDMVTTALEGGADGIMVPKGYSEKVKKLGRIDTISEDGDLKLGKDVIFYTIKSSDDENEIIKLSQSKKVILHCRDWTVIPIENLIAKGADVIVQVDEIKTAETAFGILEKGMQHILFHATDMVKLKQILSLVRSKQDNILLETA
;
A
#
# COMPACT_ATOMS: atom_id res chain seq x y z
N MET A 1 5.87 -4.75 -11.16
CA MET A 1 6.57 -3.55 -10.62
C MET A 1 6.02 -3.29 -9.23
N ARG A 2 6.89 -2.91 -8.27
CA ARG A 2 6.46 -2.58 -6.91
C ARG A 2 5.58 -1.32 -6.97
N LYS A 3 4.47 -1.33 -6.25
CA LYS A 3 3.51 -0.24 -6.12
C LYS A 3 3.46 0.25 -4.69
N ILE A 4 3.29 1.55 -4.52
CA ILE A 4 3.08 2.17 -3.23
C ILE A 4 1.86 3.07 -3.25
N TRP A 5 0.93 2.79 -2.35
CA TRP A 5 -0.11 3.73 -1.97
C TRP A 5 0.29 4.48 -0.70
N VAL A 6 -0.13 5.73 -0.61
CA VAL A 6 0.11 6.57 0.57
C VAL A 6 -1.24 6.98 1.16
N ASN A 7 -1.46 6.66 2.43
CA ASN A 7 -2.62 7.09 3.19
C ASN A 7 -2.32 8.41 3.91
N ILE A 8 -3.06 9.46 3.57
CA ILE A 8 -2.95 10.82 4.09
C ILE A 8 -4.31 11.22 4.65
N ASP A 9 -4.60 10.71 5.84
CA ASP A 9 -5.79 10.99 6.63
C ASP A 9 -5.35 11.36 8.06
N PRO A 10 -5.51 12.62 8.50
CA PRO A 10 -6.26 13.70 7.85
C PRO A 10 -5.54 14.32 6.63
N TRP A 11 -6.31 15.01 5.77
CA TRP A 11 -5.79 15.67 4.57
C TRP A 11 -4.63 16.64 4.87
N ASP A 12 -3.54 16.49 4.13
CA ASP A 12 -2.41 17.41 4.10
C ASP A 12 -1.92 17.60 2.66
N LYS A 13 -1.97 18.84 2.16
CA LYS A 13 -1.62 19.16 0.77
C LYS A 13 -0.13 18.94 0.49
N ASP A 14 0.74 19.25 1.44
CA ASP A 14 2.19 19.15 1.25
C ASP A 14 2.62 17.68 1.24
N MET A 15 2.00 16.85 2.08
CA MET A 15 2.18 15.39 2.01
C MET A 15 1.68 14.81 0.69
N VAL A 16 0.51 15.23 0.21
CA VAL A 16 -0.06 14.76 -1.08
C VAL A 16 0.87 15.12 -2.24
N THR A 17 1.35 16.37 -2.27
CA THR A 17 2.25 16.85 -3.31
C THR A 17 3.56 16.07 -3.28
N THR A 18 4.12 15.84 -2.09
CA THR A 18 5.34 15.04 -1.93
C THR A 18 5.15 13.59 -2.35
N ALA A 19 4.00 12.98 -2.05
CA ALA A 19 3.68 11.62 -2.48
C ALA A 19 3.59 11.50 -4.00
N LEU A 20 2.95 12.49 -4.66
CA LEU A 20 2.88 12.58 -6.12
C LEU A 20 4.29 12.67 -6.74
N GLU A 21 5.10 13.61 -6.27
CA GLU A 21 6.47 13.83 -6.77
C GLU A 21 7.40 12.63 -6.47
N GLY A 22 7.15 11.93 -5.37
CA GLY A 22 7.88 10.74 -4.95
C GLY A 22 7.52 9.48 -5.72
N GLY A 23 6.55 9.54 -6.64
CA GLY A 23 6.15 8.41 -7.48
C GLY A 23 5.18 7.45 -6.79
N ALA A 24 4.29 7.94 -5.93
CA ALA A 24 3.19 7.13 -5.44
C ALA A 24 2.30 6.64 -6.60
N ASP A 25 1.78 5.43 -6.49
CA ASP A 25 0.83 4.84 -7.45
C ASP A 25 -0.62 5.16 -7.10
N GLY A 26 -0.88 5.56 -5.85
CA GLY A 26 -2.22 5.87 -5.36
C GLY A 26 -2.17 6.65 -4.05
N ILE A 27 -3.18 7.48 -3.83
CA ILE A 27 -3.31 8.26 -2.59
C ILE A 27 -4.66 8.01 -1.97
N MET A 28 -4.64 7.52 -0.74
CA MET A 28 -5.81 7.40 0.10
C MET A 28 -6.01 8.70 0.89
N VAL A 29 -7.22 9.26 0.81
CA VAL A 29 -7.59 10.53 1.44
C VAL A 29 -8.99 10.47 2.02
N PRO A 30 -9.34 11.34 2.98
CA PRO A 30 -10.71 11.49 3.46
C PRO A 30 -11.68 11.81 2.33
N LYS A 31 -12.95 11.47 2.55
CA LYS A 31 -14.04 11.81 1.63
C LYS A 31 -14.07 13.32 1.32
N GLY A 32 -14.30 13.66 0.05
CA GLY A 32 -14.38 15.04 -0.42
C GLY A 32 -13.04 15.65 -0.84
N TYR A 33 -11.95 14.89 -0.74
CA TYR A 33 -10.60 15.34 -1.13
C TYR A 33 -10.07 14.68 -2.42
N SER A 34 -10.76 13.67 -2.96
CA SER A 34 -10.39 13.01 -4.22
C SER A 34 -10.14 14.02 -5.36
N GLU A 35 -11.12 14.90 -5.63
CA GLU A 35 -11.01 15.94 -6.65
C GLU A 35 -9.83 16.92 -6.41
N LYS A 36 -9.48 17.18 -5.16
CA LYS A 36 -8.33 18.04 -4.82
C LYS A 36 -7.02 17.34 -5.17
N VAL A 37 -6.89 16.04 -4.92
CA VAL A 37 -5.73 15.25 -5.36
C VAL A 37 -5.61 15.29 -6.88
N LYS A 38 -6.71 15.05 -7.60
CA LYS A 38 -6.73 15.03 -9.08
C LYS A 38 -6.32 16.35 -9.72
N LYS A 39 -6.57 17.49 -9.05
CA LYS A 39 -6.09 18.80 -9.48
C LYS A 39 -4.58 18.99 -9.32
N LEU A 40 -3.96 18.26 -8.39
CA LEU A 40 -2.52 18.32 -8.15
C LEU A 40 -1.74 17.35 -9.06
N GLY A 41 -2.34 16.22 -9.43
CA GLY A 41 -1.70 15.25 -10.32
C GLY A 41 -2.60 14.11 -10.77
N ARG A 42 -2.18 13.42 -11.83
CA ARG A 42 -2.84 12.22 -12.34
C ARG A 42 -2.39 11.00 -11.53
N ILE A 43 -3.22 10.57 -10.61
CA ILE A 43 -2.99 9.41 -9.74
C ILE A 43 -4.30 8.75 -9.37
N ASP A 44 -4.30 7.47 -9.00
CA ASP A 44 -5.49 6.81 -8.45
C ASP A 44 -5.77 7.33 -7.03
N THR A 45 -7.04 7.63 -6.77
CA THR A 45 -7.51 8.11 -5.47
C THR A 45 -8.32 7.03 -4.78
N ILE A 46 -8.01 6.78 -3.51
CA ILE A 46 -8.69 5.78 -2.69
C ILE A 46 -9.47 6.53 -1.61
N SER A 47 -10.78 6.59 -1.77
CA SER A 47 -11.68 7.28 -0.84
C SER A 47 -13.12 6.83 -1.08
N GLU A 48 -14.07 7.21 -0.23
CA GLU A 48 -15.49 6.95 -0.51
C GLU A 48 -15.97 7.55 -1.84
N ASP A 49 -15.38 8.68 -2.24
CA ASP A 49 -15.63 9.40 -3.50
C ASP A 49 -14.44 9.33 -4.47
N GLY A 50 -13.49 8.41 -4.24
CA GLY A 50 -12.33 8.18 -5.08
C GLY A 50 -12.61 7.34 -6.34
N ASP A 51 -11.58 7.14 -7.16
CA ASP A 51 -11.61 6.17 -8.27
C ASP A 51 -11.81 4.74 -7.72
N LEU A 52 -11.16 4.46 -6.59
CA LEU A 52 -11.27 3.21 -5.86
C LEU A 52 -12.02 3.46 -4.55
N LYS A 53 -13.23 2.89 -4.44
CA LYS A 53 -14.14 3.18 -3.33
C LYS A 53 -13.92 2.26 -2.14
N LEU A 54 -13.72 2.86 -0.97
CA LEU A 54 -13.66 2.13 0.30
C LEU A 54 -14.97 1.37 0.56
N GLY A 55 -14.86 0.12 0.99
CA GLY A 55 -15.98 -0.81 1.21
C GLY A 55 -16.45 -1.55 -0.05
N LYS A 56 -16.23 -0.97 -1.24
CA LYS A 56 -16.63 -1.56 -2.51
C LYS A 56 -15.46 -2.18 -3.25
N ASP A 57 -14.50 -1.36 -3.69
CA ASP A 57 -13.35 -1.77 -4.50
C ASP A 57 -12.15 -2.11 -3.62
N VAL A 58 -12.03 -1.43 -2.48
CA VAL A 58 -10.96 -1.60 -1.50
C VAL A 58 -11.56 -1.85 -0.12
N ILE A 59 -11.03 -2.83 0.61
CA ILE A 59 -11.45 -3.14 1.98
C ILE A 59 -10.24 -3.25 2.90
N PHE A 60 -10.42 -2.88 4.16
CA PHE A 60 -9.45 -3.18 5.22
C PHE A 60 -9.81 -4.50 5.89
N TYR A 61 -8.82 -5.33 6.13
CA TYR A 61 -8.96 -6.60 6.85
C TYR A 61 -7.88 -6.71 7.91
N THR A 62 -8.28 -6.92 9.17
CA THR A 62 -7.33 -7.12 10.28
C THR A 62 -7.20 -8.61 10.53
N ILE A 63 -5.99 -9.15 10.40
CA ILE A 63 -5.70 -10.56 10.67
C ILE A 63 -5.75 -10.80 12.19
N LYS A 64 -6.52 -11.80 12.60
CA LYS A 64 -6.74 -12.19 14.01
C LYS A 64 -6.25 -13.60 14.29
N SER A 65 -6.42 -14.54 13.37
CA SER A 65 -5.95 -15.93 13.51
C SER A 65 -5.58 -16.52 12.15
N SER A 66 -4.98 -17.71 12.16
CA SER A 66 -4.67 -18.49 10.95
C SER A 66 -5.91 -18.88 10.13
N ASP A 67 -7.10 -18.89 10.74
CA ASP A 67 -8.35 -19.26 10.06
C ASP A 67 -8.82 -18.20 9.05
N ASP A 68 -8.34 -16.95 9.21
CA ASP A 68 -8.65 -15.84 8.31
C ASP A 68 -8.12 -16.04 6.88
N GLU A 69 -7.18 -16.97 6.69
CA GLU A 69 -6.46 -17.15 5.43
C GLU A 69 -7.40 -17.40 4.24
N ASN A 70 -8.37 -18.31 4.39
CA ASN A 70 -9.31 -18.64 3.32
C ASN A 70 -10.24 -17.47 2.98
N GLU A 71 -10.63 -16.69 3.98
CA GLU A 71 -11.48 -15.51 3.80
C GLU A 71 -10.72 -14.43 3.03
N ILE A 72 -9.47 -14.16 3.41
CA ILE A 72 -8.59 -13.19 2.72
C ILE A 72 -8.42 -13.56 1.24
N ILE A 73 -8.12 -14.83 0.96
CA ILE A 73 -7.96 -15.32 -0.43
C ILE A 73 -9.25 -15.06 -1.23
N LYS A 74 -10.41 -15.46 -0.69
CA LYS A 74 -11.70 -15.26 -1.36
C LYS A 74 -12.01 -13.78 -1.61
N LEU A 75 -11.75 -12.91 -0.63
CA LEU A 75 -11.96 -11.47 -0.77
C LEU A 75 -11.04 -10.86 -1.83
N SER A 76 -9.77 -11.27 -1.85
CA SER A 76 -8.75 -10.75 -2.79
C SER A 76 -9.04 -11.05 -4.26
N GLN A 77 -9.87 -12.06 -4.56
CA GLN A 77 -10.29 -12.38 -5.93
C GLN A 77 -11.25 -11.34 -6.53
N SER A 78 -11.94 -10.57 -5.69
CA SER A 78 -12.99 -9.63 -6.13
C SER A 78 -12.69 -8.18 -5.78
N LYS A 79 -11.82 -7.94 -4.80
CA LYS A 79 -11.53 -6.62 -4.25
C LYS A 79 -10.06 -6.49 -3.90
N LYS A 80 -9.56 -5.26 -3.78
CA LYS A 80 -8.26 -4.99 -3.17
C LYS A 80 -8.38 -5.09 -1.65
N VAL A 81 -7.62 -5.99 -1.04
CA VAL A 81 -7.65 -6.22 0.40
C VAL A 81 -6.41 -5.59 1.02
N ILE A 82 -6.60 -4.56 1.84
CA ILE A 82 -5.56 -3.97 2.68
C ILE A 82 -5.50 -4.73 3.99
N LEU A 83 -4.44 -5.48 4.18
CA LEU A 83 -4.16 -6.23 5.39
C LEU A 83 -3.52 -5.33 6.43
N HIS A 84 -4.17 -5.23 7.58
CA HIS A 84 -3.56 -4.74 8.81
C HIS A 84 -3.10 -5.96 9.60
N CYS A 85 -1.77 -6.15 9.64
CA CYS A 85 -1.15 -7.27 10.34
C CYS A 85 -0.23 -6.73 11.45
N ARG A 86 -0.60 -6.96 12.71
CA ARG A 86 0.21 -6.57 13.87
C ARG A 86 1.30 -7.59 14.18
N ASP A 87 1.04 -8.86 13.85
CA ASP A 87 1.95 -9.97 14.08
C ASP A 87 1.98 -10.90 12.86
N TRP A 88 3.09 -10.88 12.14
CA TRP A 88 3.27 -11.58 10.87
C TRP A 88 3.50 -13.08 11.07
N THR A 89 3.64 -13.53 12.32
CA THR A 89 3.75 -14.96 12.65
C THR A 89 2.40 -15.67 12.60
N VAL A 90 1.28 -14.94 12.73
CA VAL A 90 -0.08 -15.50 12.71
C VAL A 90 -0.43 -16.07 11.34
N ILE A 91 -0.22 -15.27 10.28
CA ILE A 91 -0.28 -15.71 8.89
C ILE A 91 0.89 -15.06 8.14
N PRO A 92 1.89 -15.84 7.70
CA PRO A 92 2.93 -15.34 6.82
C PRO A 92 2.31 -14.85 5.51
N ILE A 93 2.59 -13.61 5.11
CA ILE A 93 2.05 -13.02 3.87
C ILE A 93 2.47 -13.85 2.64
N GLU A 94 3.64 -14.49 2.68
CA GLU A 94 4.13 -15.43 1.67
C GLU A 94 3.14 -16.56 1.37
N ASN A 95 2.46 -17.08 2.40
CA ASN A 95 1.50 -18.16 2.23
C ASN A 95 0.26 -17.68 1.47
N LEU A 96 -0.19 -16.45 1.73
CA LEU A 96 -1.31 -15.83 1.02
C LEU A 96 -0.98 -15.64 -0.47
N ILE A 97 0.21 -15.11 -0.76
CA ILE A 97 0.71 -14.90 -2.13
C ILE A 97 0.81 -16.23 -2.87
N ALA A 98 1.38 -17.27 -2.23
CA ALA A 98 1.54 -18.59 -2.84
C ALA A 98 0.20 -19.23 -3.21
N LYS A 99 -0.89 -18.88 -2.49
CA LYS A 99 -2.26 -19.31 -2.78
C LYS A 99 -2.99 -18.38 -3.77
N GLY A 100 -2.29 -17.42 -4.35
CA GLY A 100 -2.81 -16.51 -5.37
C GLY A 100 -3.58 -15.31 -4.83
N ALA A 101 -3.44 -14.96 -3.54
CA ALA A 101 -4.08 -13.78 -3.00
C ALA A 101 -3.37 -12.50 -3.47
N ASP A 102 -4.15 -11.54 -4.00
CA ASP A 102 -3.67 -10.19 -4.35
C ASP A 102 -4.00 -9.22 -3.20
N VAL A 103 -3.02 -9.01 -2.32
CA VAL A 103 -3.19 -8.26 -1.07
C VAL A 103 -2.24 -7.08 -0.99
N ILE A 104 -2.67 -6.05 -0.26
CA ILE A 104 -1.91 -4.84 0.04
C ILE A 104 -1.57 -4.87 1.52
N VAL A 105 -0.32 -4.71 1.90
CA VAL A 105 0.04 -4.68 3.34
C VAL A 105 0.11 -3.24 3.80
N GLN A 106 -0.62 -2.93 4.88
CA GLN A 106 -0.48 -1.64 5.56
C GLN A 106 0.82 -1.63 6.38
N VAL A 107 1.58 -0.56 6.23
CA VAL A 107 2.83 -0.31 6.96
C VAL A 107 2.82 1.11 7.54
N ASP A 108 3.21 1.23 8.80
CA ASP A 108 3.24 2.52 9.52
C ASP A 108 4.68 3.01 9.77
N GLU A 109 5.67 2.15 9.51
CA GLU A 109 7.09 2.42 9.77
C GLU A 109 8.00 1.83 8.68
N ILE A 110 9.19 2.44 8.54
CA ILE A 110 10.20 2.06 7.54
C ILE A 110 10.67 0.63 7.72
N LYS A 111 10.93 0.20 8.96
CA LYS A 111 11.38 -1.17 9.24
C LYS A 111 10.36 -2.20 8.77
N THR A 112 9.07 -1.92 9.00
CA THR A 112 7.97 -2.78 8.55
C THR A 112 7.86 -2.75 7.03
N ALA A 113 8.03 -1.58 6.40
CA ALA A 113 8.08 -1.46 4.95
C ALA A 113 9.26 -2.24 4.34
N GLU A 114 10.47 -2.17 4.91
CA GLU A 114 11.63 -2.95 4.46
C GLU A 114 11.39 -4.45 4.55
N THR A 115 10.79 -4.89 5.65
CA THR A 115 10.41 -6.30 5.83
C THR A 115 9.38 -6.71 4.78
N ALA A 116 8.36 -5.87 4.54
CA ALA A 116 7.37 -6.10 3.49
C ALA A 116 8.08 -6.22 2.14
N PHE A 117 8.95 -5.26 1.81
CA PHE A 117 9.77 -5.20 0.58
C PHE A 117 10.67 -6.43 0.38
N GLY A 118 11.23 -7.00 1.45
CA GLY A 118 11.98 -8.26 1.37
C GLY A 118 11.09 -9.46 1.04
N ILE A 119 9.87 -9.49 1.59
CA ILE A 119 8.86 -10.50 1.24
C ILE A 119 8.34 -10.29 -0.20
N LEU A 120 8.27 -9.04 -0.67
CA LEU A 120 7.77 -8.66 -2.01
C LEU A 120 8.54 -9.30 -3.16
N GLU A 121 9.80 -9.69 -2.96
CA GLU A 121 10.62 -10.33 -4.00
C GLU A 121 10.08 -11.71 -4.44
N LYS A 122 9.08 -12.24 -3.72
CA LYS A 122 8.39 -13.50 -4.01
C LYS A 122 6.99 -13.36 -4.60
N GLY A 123 6.53 -12.15 -4.93
CA GLY A 123 5.31 -11.94 -5.74
C GLY A 123 4.26 -10.96 -5.21
N MET A 124 4.39 -10.43 -3.98
CA MET A 124 3.56 -9.32 -3.55
C MET A 124 4.09 -8.01 -4.13
N GLN A 125 3.19 -7.18 -4.66
CA GLN A 125 3.60 -6.02 -5.45
C GLN A 125 3.17 -4.70 -4.85
N HIS A 126 2.54 -4.64 -3.67
CA HIS A 126 1.82 -3.41 -3.30
C HIS A 126 1.72 -3.15 -1.80
N ILE A 127 2.29 -2.05 -1.31
CA ILE A 127 2.13 -1.62 0.09
C ILE A 127 1.24 -0.37 0.21
N LEU A 128 0.62 -0.20 1.38
CA LEU A 128 -0.01 1.06 1.79
C LEU A 128 0.77 1.64 2.96
N PHE A 129 1.42 2.78 2.76
CA PHE A 129 2.10 3.50 3.83
C PHE A 129 1.17 4.52 4.49
N HIS A 130 1.01 4.46 5.81
CA HIS A 130 0.30 5.49 6.56
C HIS A 130 1.22 6.67 6.88
N ALA A 131 1.02 7.80 6.20
CA ALA A 131 1.87 8.97 6.34
C ALA A 131 1.46 9.80 7.56
N THR A 132 2.17 9.62 8.67
CA THR A 132 1.98 10.42 9.89
C THR A 132 2.79 11.72 9.88
N ASP A 133 3.91 11.75 9.15
CA ASP A 133 4.82 12.89 9.09
C ASP A 133 5.64 12.89 7.79
N MET A 134 6.15 14.08 7.47
CA MET A 134 6.85 14.33 6.21
C MET A 134 8.19 13.61 6.10
N VAL A 135 8.88 13.41 7.23
CA VAL A 135 10.20 12.78 7.24
C VAL A 135 10.07 11.30 6.85
N LYS A 136 9.15 10.58 7.51
CA LYS A 136 8.91 9.17 7.19
C LYS A 136 8.42 8.97 5.76
N LEU A 137 7.52 9.84 5.27
CA LEU A 137 7.02 9.76 3.90
C LEU A 137 8.17 9.84 2.89
N LYS A 138 9.06 10.83 3.02
CA LYS A 138 10.23 10.97 2.13
C LYS A 138 11.18 9.76 2.22
N GLN A 139 11.39 9.23 3.41
CA GLN A 139 12.25 8.05 3.61
C GLN A 139 11.67 6.81 2.92
N ILE A 140 10.36 6.55 3.07
CA ILE A 140 9.68 5.43 2.41
C ILE A 140 9.73 5.57 0.89
N LEU A 141 9.43 6.76 0.35
CA LEU A 141 9.47 7.00 -1.10
C LEU A 141 10.89 6.80 -1.66
N SER A 142 11.92 7.24 -0.93
CA SER A 142 13.33 7.00 -1.29
C SER A 142 13.68 5.50 -1.25
N LEU A 143 13.19 4.76 -0.24
CA LEU A 143 13.37 3.31 -0.14
C LEU A 143 12.78 2.58 -1.36
N VAL A 144 11.56 2.94 -1.78
CA VAL A 144 10.94 2.33 -2.97
C VAL A 144 11.76 2.59 -4.23
N ARG A 145 12.21 3.83 -4.43
CA ARG A 145 13.00 4.22 -5.60
C ARG A 145 14.35 3.51 -5.64
N SER A 146 15.09 3.52 -4.52
CA SER A 146 16.40 2.84 -4.46
C SER A 146 16.32 1.34 -4.73
N LYS A 147 15.25 0.67 -4.26
CA LYS A 147 15.03 -0.75 -4.55
C LYS A 147 14.63 -1.00 -6.00
N GLN A 148 14.01 -0.03 -6.67
CA GLN A 148 13.71 -0.11 -8.09
C GLN A 148 14.96 0.07 -8.96
N ASP A 149 15.87 0.98 -8.58
CA ASP A 149 17.14 1.21 -9.28
C ASP A 149 18.09 0.01 -9.18
N ASN A 150 18.15 -0.67 -8.03
CA ASN A 150 19.00 -1.86 -7.86
C ASN A 150 18.59 -3.03 -8.77
N ILE A 151 17.30 -3.21 -9.05
CA ILE A 151 16.82 -4.29 -9.95
C ILE A 151 17.26 -4.04 -11.40
N LEU A 152 17.34 -2.77 -11.82
CA LEU A 152 17.73 -2.41 -13.19
C LEU A 152 19.24 -2.57 -13.44
N LEU A 153 20.06 -2.49 -12.39
CA LEU A 153 21.52 -2.58 -12.52
C LEU A 153 22.05 -4.03 -12.58
N GLU A 154 21.27 -5.03 -12.16
CA GLU A 154 21.68 -6.45 -12.20
C GLU A 154 21.36 -7.16 -13.53
N THR A 155 20.70 -6.49 -14.49
CA THR A 155 20.28 -7.09 -15.77
C THR A 155 21.08 -6.64 -17.01
N ALA A 156 22.29 -6.10 -16.81
CA ALA A 156 23.17 -5.68 -17.91
C ALA A 156 24.33 -6.66 -18.15
#